data_AF-A0A378U1P1-F1
#
_entry.id   AF-A0A378U1P1-F1
#
_cell.length_a   1.000
_cell.length_b   1.000
_cell.length_c   1.000
_cell.angle_alpha   90.00
_cell.angle_beta   90.00
_cell.angle_gamma   90.00
#
_symmetry.space_group_name_H-M   'P 1'
#
loop_
_entity.id
_entity.type
_entity.pdbx_description
1 polymer ?
#
loop_
_entity_poly.entity_id
_entity_poly.type
_entity_poly.pdbx_seq_one_letter_code
_entity_poly.pdbx_strand_id
1 'polypeptide(L)'
;MPVIIQKIMFDSIVYTDSLSSYDKLDASGFIHHRINHFKEFADRQNHINGIKNFWNQEKRVLYKYNGIDCKSFSLFLKECEFRFNFGTPFLQLQTLRDWCGI
;
A
#
# COMPACT_ATOMS: atom_id res chain seq x y z
N MET A 1 2.17 -4.35 15.71
CA MET A 1 2.41 -5.26 14.57
C MET A 1 1.48 -6.48 14.46
N PRO A 2 0.34 -6.62 15.17
CA PRO A 2 -0.47 -7.85 15.02
C PRO A 2 -1.05 -8.01 13.61
N VAL A 3 -1.43 -6.90 12.95
CA VAL A 3 -2.02 -6.95 11.60
C VAL A 3 -1.06 -7.51 10.56
N ILE A 4 0.22 -7.15 10.60
CA ILE A 4 1.21 -7.62 9.62
C ILE A 4 1.45 -9.12 9.78
N ILE A 5 1.62 -9.58 11.02
CA ILE A 5 1.82 -11.01 11.34
C ILE A 5 0.59 -11.84 10.95
N GLN A 6 -0.62 -11.28 11.07
CA GLN A 6 -1.86 -11.98 10.70
C GLN A 6 -2.15 -12.00 9.19
N LYS A 7 -1.62 -11.03 8.44
CA LYS A 7 -1.98 -10.83 7.02
C LYS A 7 -0.88 -11.28 6.06
N ILE A 8 0.37 -11.38 6.52
CA ILE A 8 1.50 -11.81 5.72
C ILE A 8 1.89 -13.23 6.14
N MET A 9 2.16 -14.07 5.14
CA MET A 9 2.64 -15.43 5.36
C MET A 9 4.04 -15.41 6.00
N PHE A 10 4.25 -16.28 7.00
CA PHE A 10 5.58 -16.47 7.60
C PHE A 10 6.64 -16.80 6.55
N ASP A 11 7.91 -16.48 6.84
CA ASP A 11 9.06 -16.62 5.94
C ASP A 11 8.96 -15.79 4.63
N SER A 12 7.96 -14.91 4.49
CA SER A 12 7.92 -13.96 3.37
C SER A 12 9.05 -12.93 3.48
N ILE A 13 9.51 -12.44 2.32
CA ILE A 13 10.45 -11.33 2.24
C ILE A 13 9.67 -10.02 2.38
N VAL A 14 10.01 -9.21 3.38
CA VAL A 14 9.35 -7.93 3.67
C VAL A 14 10.33 -6.79 3.50
N TYR A 15 9.99 -5.80 2.69
CA TYR A 15 10.76 -4.57 2.49
C TYR A 15 10.07 -3.40 3.17
N THR A 16 10.77 -2.68 4.06
CA THR A 16 10.25 -1.47 4.71
C THR A 16 11.23 -0.30 4.63
N ASP A 17 10.79 0.88 5.05
CA ASP A 17 11.72 1.96 5.35
C ASP A 17 12.48 1.69 6.67
N SER A 18 13.39 2.59 7.03
CA SER A 18 14.22 2.46 8.23
C SER A 18 13.55 2.94 9.53
N LEU A 19 12.23 3.09 9.57
CA LEU A 19 11.54 3.49 10.81
C LEU A 19 11.63 2.39 11.87
N SER A 20 11.95 2.76 13.12
CA SER A 20 12.16 1.81 14.23
C SER A 20 10.89 1.03 14.64
N SER A 21 9.71 1.48 14.24
CA SER A 21 8.47 0.72 14.47
C SER A 21 8.47 -0.64 13.75
N TYR A 22 9.30 -0.81 12.71
CA TYR A 22 9.48 -2.04 11.96
C TYR A 22 10.52 -2.99 12.58
N ASP A 23 11.23 -2.61 13.65
CA ASP A 23 12.23 -3.47 14.32
C ASP A 23 11.65 -4.80 14.80
N LYS A 24 10.34 -4.83 15.08
CA LYS A 24 9.64 -6.05 15.48
C LYS A 24 9.53 -7.09 14.35
N LEU A 25 9.72 -6.71 13.08
CA LEU A 25 9.75 -7.66 11.95
C LEU A 25 10.95 -8.60 12.03
N ASP A 26 12.10 -8.11 12.51
CA ASP A 26 13.33 -8.90 12.63
C ASP A 26 13.14 -10.10 13.59
N ALA A 27 12.28 -9.94 14.60
CA ALA A 27 11.96 -10.96 15.59
C ALA A 27 10.72 -11.81 15.25
N SER A 28 10.05 -11.55 14.13
CA SER A 28 8.74 -12.14 13.79
C SER A 28 8.81 -13.26 12.74
N GLY A 29 10.00 -13.78 12.41
CA GLY A 29 10.16 -14.86 11.43
C GLY A 29 9.96 -14.42 9.98
N PHE A 30 10.19 -13.15 9.67
CA PHE A 30 10.21 -12.63 8.29
C PHE A 30 11.65 -12.41 7.84
N ILE A 31 11.90 -12.55 6.54
CA ILE A 31 13.15 -12.10 5.92
C ILE A 31 13.01 -10.60 5.68
N HIS A 32 13.49 -9.80 6.62
CA HIS A 32 13.25 -8.37 6.62
C HIS A 32 14.43 -7.58 6.02
N HIS A 33 14.13 -6.76 5.00
CA HIS A 33 15.09 -5.84 4.38
C HIS A 33 14.63 -4.39 4.56
N ARG A 34 15.58 -3.53 4.91
CA ARG A 34 15.30 -2.10 5.14
C ARG A 34 15.90 -1.26 4.03
N ILE A 35 15.11 -0.33 3.52
CA ILE A 35 15.54 0.64 2.50
C ILE A 35 15.59 2.02 3.14
N ASN A 36 16.81 2.53 3.32
CA ASN A 36 17.01 3.84 3.89
C ASN A 36 16.87 4.94 2.82
N HIS A 37 15.67 5.47 2.66
CA HIS A 37 15.40 6.54 1.70
C HIS A 37 16.10 7.88 1.96
N PHE A 38 16.75 8.07 3.11
CA PHE A 38 17.63 9.23 3.31
C PHE A 38 19.01 9.04 2.67
N LYS A 39 19.42 7.80 2.41
CA LYS A 39 20.72 7.46 1.83
C LYS A 39 20.58 6.93 0.40
N GLU A 40 19.62 6.03 0.16
CA GLU A 40 19.45 5.33 -1.11
C GLU A 40 17.96 5.17 -1.46
N PHE A 41 17.60 5.46 -2.71
CA PHE A 41 16.20 5.38 -3.17
C PHE A 41 15.75 3.96 -3.54
N ALA A 42 16.70 3.05 -3.78
CA ALA A 42 16.49 1.63 -4.08
C ALA A 42 17.81 0.88 -3.83
N ASP A 43 17.71 -0.39 -3.44
CA ASP A 43 18.84 -1.33 -3.46
C ASP A 43 18.63 -2.31 -4.61
N ARG A 44 19.34 -2.11 -5.72
CA ARG A 44 19.13 -2.83 -6.99
C ARG A 44 17.68 -2.67 -7.48
N GLN A 45 16.92 -3.77 -7.55
CA GLN A 45 15.48 -3.78 -7.89
C GLN A 45 14.59 -3.72 -6.65
N ASN A 46 15.16 -3.76 -5.45
CA ASN A 46 14.40 -3.69 -4.21
C ASN A 46 14.09 -2.23 -3.90
N HIS A 47 12.82 -1.86 -3.91
CA HIS A 47 12.36 -0.53 -3.56
C HIS A 47 10.97 -0.56 -2.93
N ILE A 48 10.69 0.42 -2.06
CA ILE A 48 9.34 0.65 -1.51
C ILE A 48 8.60 1.78 -2.25
N ASN A 49 9.05 2.14 -3.46
CA ASN A 49 8.51 3.26 -4.24
C ASN A 49 7.04 3.08 -4.60
N GLY A 50 6.60 1.85 -4.89
CA GLY A 50 5.21 1.55 -5.23
C GLY A 50 4.24 1.95 -4.11
N ILE A 51 4.50 1.47 -2.89
CA ILE A 51 3.65 1.80 -1.74
C ILE A 51 3.73 3.29 -1.35
N LYS A 52 4.91 3.92 -1.51
CA LYS A 52 5.05 5.37 -1.33
C LYS A 52 4.26 6.18 -2.34
N ASN A 53 4.29 5.77 -3.61
CA ASN A 53 3.51 6.39 -4.68
C ASN A 53 2.00 6.24 -4.42
N PHE A 54 1.56 5.05 -4.01
CA PHE A 54 0.18 4.81 -3.60
C PHE A 54 -0.29 5.82 -2.55
N TRP A 55 0.42 5.93 -1.42
CA TRP A 55 0.06 6.86 -0.35
C TRP A 55 0.15 8.33 -0.76
N ASN A 56 1.03 8.69 -1.69
CA ASN A 56 1.08 10.05 -2.22
C ASN A 56 -0.15 10.37 -3.08
N GLN A 57 -0.61 9.43 -3.91
CA GLN A 57 -1.80 9.61 -4.74
C GLN A 57 -3.09 9.59 -3.90
N GLU A 58 -3.20 8.63 -2.98
CA GLU A 58 -4.35 8.48 -2.09
C GLU A 58 -4.57 9.75 -1.27
N LYS A 59 -3.53 10.29 -0.62
CA LYS A 59 -3.63 11.58 0.10
C LYS A 59 -4.14 12.71 -0.77
N ARG A 60 -3.64 12.86 -2.00
CA ARG A 60 -4.09 13.92 -2.92
C ARG A 60 -5.56 13.77 -3.31
N VAL A 61 -6.05 12.53 -3.42
CA VAL A 61 -7.46 12.24 -3.69
C VAL A 61 -8.29 12.55 -2.44
N LEU A 62 -7.91 12.01 -1.29
CA LEU A 62 -8.66 12.14 -0.05
C LEU A 62 -8.73 13.58 0.48
N TYR A 63 -7.66 14.38 0.30
CA TYR A 63 -7.67 15.78 0.72
C TYR A 63 -8.73 16.63 0.01
N LYS A 64 -9.18 16.23 -1.19
CA LYS A 64 -10.24 16.96 -1.92
C LYS A 64 -11.61 16.89 -1.25
N TYR A 65 -11.83 15.93 -0.36
CA TYR A 65 -13.11 15.73 0.31
C TYR A 65 -13.27 16.60 1.57
N ASN A 66 -12.25 17.36 1.99
CA ASN A 66 -12.26 18.22 3.19
C ASN A 66 -12.65 17.50 4.49
N GLY A 67 -12.40 16.20 4.55
CA GLY A 67 -12.82 15.32 5.65
C GLY A 67 -13.73 14.21 5.14
N ILE A 68 -13.53 13.01 5.68
CA ILE A 68 -14.30 11.82 5.36
C ILE A 68 -14.76 11.23 6.68
N ASP A 69 -16.03 10.81 6.77
CA ASP A 69 -16.52 10.13 7.95
C ASP A 69 -15.72 8.85 8.22
N CYS A 70 -15.35 8.63 9.49
CA CYS A 70 -14.52 7.50 9.89
C CYS A 70 -15.12 6.15 9.52
N LYS A 71 -16.46 6.01 9.48
CA LYS A 71 -17.12 4.75 9.12
C LYS A 71 -16.97 4.44 7.62
N SER A 72 -16.88 5.48 6.80
CA SER A 72 -16.75 5.36 5.35
C SER A 72 -15.30 5.31 4.88
N PHE A 73 -14.34 5.76 5.69
CA PHE A 73 -12.93 5.87 5.30
C PHE A 73 -12.35 4.60 4.66
N SER A 74 -12.71 3.43 5.16
CA SER A 74 -12.24 2.14 4.60
C SER A 74 -12.69 1.91 3.15
N LEU A 75 -13.91 2.36 2.78
CA LEU A 75 -14.43 2.28 1.42
C LEU A 75 -13.70 3.25 0.48
N PHE A 76 -13.41 4.47 0.94
CA PHE A 76 -12.62 5.44 0.17
C PHE A 76 -11.19 4.96 -0.08
N LEU A 77 -10.57 4.33 0.92
CA LEU A 77 -9.25 3.73 0.77
C LEU A 77 -9.28 2.56 -0.23
N LYS A 78 -10.33 1.74 -0.20
CA LYS A 78 -10.54 0.66 -1.18
C LYS A 78 -10.77 1.18 -2.61
N GLU A 79 -11.49 2.28 -2.76
CA GLU A 79 -11.63 2.95 -4.05
C GLU A 79 -10.27 3.47 -4.56
N CYS A 80 -9.46 4.08 -3.69
CA CYS A 80 -8.11 4.53 -4.06
C CYS A 80 -7.21 3.35 -4.48
N GLU A 81 -7.27 2.23 -3.77
CA GLU A 81 -6.58 0.98 -4.13
C GLU A 81 -7.02 0.47 -5.51
N PHE A 82 -8.33 0.46 -5.78
CA PHE A 82 -8.85 0.09 -7.09
C PHE A 82 -8.33 1.03 -8.19
N ARG A 83 -8.46 2.35 -8.01
CA ARG A 83 -8.01 3.33 -9.00
C ARG A 83 -6.51 3.30 -9.25
N PHE A 84 -5.71 2.97 -8.22
CA PHE A 84 -4.26 2.88 -8.35
C PHE A 84 -3.80 1.65 -9.14
N ASN A 85 -4.50 0.52 -8.97
CA ASN A 85 -4.10 -0.74 -9.58
C ASN A 85 -4.74 -1.00 -10.95
N PHE A 86 -5.89 -0.39 -11.24
CA PHE A 86 -6.66 -0.63 -12.47
C PHE A 86 -6.55 0.59 -13.38
N GLY A 87 -5.87 0.43 -14.52
CA GLY A 87 -5.30 1.48 -15.40
C GLY A 87 -6.12 2.76 -15.62
N THR A 88 -6.55 3.01 -16.86
CA THR A 88 -7.28 4.24 -17.20
C THR A 88 -8.71 4.19 -16.70
N PRO A 89 -9.43 5.34 -16.57
CA PRO A 89 -10.84 5.35 -16.19
C PRO A 89 -11.72 4.45 -17.08
N PHE A 90 -11.37 4.31 -18.36
CA PHE A 90 -12.05 3.39 -19.27
C PHE A 90 -11.86 1.92 -18.85
N LEU A 91 -10.63 1.50 -18.55
CA LEU A 91 -10.33 0.15 -18.08
C LEU A 91 -10.93 -0.14 -16.71
N GLN A 92 -10.97 0.86 -15.83
CA GLN A 92 -11.65 0.77 -14.53
C GLN A 92 -13.14 0.50 -14.73
N LEU A 93 -13.81 1.26 -15.61
CA LEU A 93 -15.22 1.05 -15.90
C LEU A 93 -15.48 -0.33 -16.51
N GLN A 94 -14.63 -0.77 -17.44
CA GLN A 94 -14.71 -2.12 -18.02
C GLN A 94 -14.58 -3.19 -16.93
N THR A 95 -13.59 -3.08 -16.05
CA THR A 95 -13.38 -4.02 -14.93
C THR A 95 -14.62 -4.08 -14.02
N LEU A 96 -15.21 -2.93 -13.68
CA LEU A 96 -16.41 -2.89 -12.85
C LEU A 96 -17.62 -3.53 -13.53
N ARG A 97 -17.78 -3.34 -14.85
CA ARG A 97 -18.84 -3.99 -15.64
C ARG A 97 -18.69 -5.50 -15.62
N ASP A 98 -17.48 -5.98 -15.89
CA ASP A 98 -17.16 -7.41 -15.88
C ASP A 98 -17.46 -8.04 -14.50
N TRP A 99 -17.09 -7.37 -13.40
CA TRP A 99 -17.38 -7.85 -12.04
C TRP A 99 -18.86 -7.81 -11.66
N CYS A 100 -19.61 -6.86 -12.21
CA CYS A 100 -21.06 -6.77 -12.01
C CYS A 100 -21.86 -7.69 -12.96
N GLY A 101 -21.23 -8.30 -13.96
CA GLY A 101 -21.89 -9.14 -14.96
C GLY A 101 -22.81 -8.35 -15.91
N ILE A 102 -22.44 -7.09 -16.22
CA ILE A 102 -23.21 -6.17 -17.08
C ILE A 102 -22.47 -5.94 -18.40
#